data_AF-A0A956B9K1-F1
#
_entry.id   AF-A0A956B9K1-F1
#
_cell.length_a   1.000
_cell.length_b   1.000
_cell.length_c   1.000
_cell.angle_alpha   90.00
_cell.angle_beta   90.00
_cell.angle_gamma   90.00
#
_symmetry.space_group_name_H-M   'P 1'
#
loop_
_entity.id
_entity.type
_entity.pdbx_description
1 polymer ?
#
loop_
_entity_poly.entity_id
_entity_poly.type
_entity_poly.pdbx_seq_one_letter_code
_entity_poly.pdbx_strand_id
1 'polypeptide(L)'
;VTRMATLAQGGRIDVAGVEREVARLRHDWAGRTAGGDASPGDALVVEALGAEGAAELDRFDRVQLADVLRVCKASKSLSDAGRTLFAVSRTKRSSVNDADRLRKYLARFDLRWQTLPWH
;
A
#
# COMPACT_ATOMS: atom_id res chain seq x y z
N VAL A 1 5.40 17.42 -14.03
CA VAL A 1 6.62 17.99 -13.41
C VAL A 1 6.76 19.41 -13.95
N THR A 2 6.10 20.39 -13.30
CA THR A 2 5.91 21.75 -13.85
C THR A 2 5.53 22.75 -12.75
N ARG A 3 6.27 22.82 -11.64
CA ARG A 3 5.95 23.79 -10.56
C ARG A 3 7.03 24.83 -10.29
N MET A 4 8.32 24.45 -10.27
CA MET A 4 9.38 25.45 -10.05
C MET A 4 9.57 26.44 -11.21
N ALA A 5 9.41 26.00 -12.46
CA ALA A 5 9.57 26.87 -13.62
C ALA A 5 8.43 27.91 -13.76
N THR A 6 7.26 27.66 -13.17
CA THR A 6 6.08 28.54 -13.22
C THR A 6 6.00 29.53 -12.06
N LEU A 7 6.73 29.29 -10.97
CA LEU A 7 6.74 30.14 -9.77
C LEU A 7 7.96 31.08 -9.68
N ALA A 8 8.96 30.90 -10.55
CA ALA A 8 10.12 31.77 -10.61
C ALA A 8 9.76 33.11 -11.28
N GLN A 9 9.72 34.20 -10.52
CA GLN A 9 9.46 35.53 -11.06
C GLN A 9 10.60 35.91 -12.03
N GLY A 10 10.26 36.06 -13.31
CA GLY A 10 11.24 36.33 -14.38
C GLY A 10 11.90 35.11 -15.02
N GLY A 11 11.41 33.89 -14.77
CA GLY A 11 11.89 32.67 -15.44
C GLY A 11 13.28 32.20 -15.02
N ARG A 12 13.90 32.86 -14.03
CA ARG A 12 15.20 32.48 -13.46
C ARG A 12 14.98 31.93 -12.04
N ILE A 13 15.45 30.72 -11.80
CA ILE A 13 15.40 30.07 -10.49
C ILE A 13 16.55 30.63 -9.65
N ASP A 14 16.23 31.36 -8.57
CA ASP A 14 17.21 31.85 -7.60
C ASP A 14 17.37 30.89 -6.41
N VAL A 15 18.49 31.00 -5.71
CA VAL A 15 18.80 30.12 -4.56
C VAL A 15 17.73 30.26 -3.47
N ALA A 16 17.29 31.48 -3.20
CA ALA A 16 16.26 31.75 -2.20
C ALA A 16 14.92 31.07 -2.54
N GLY A 17 14.52 31.02 -3.81
CA GLY A 17 13.34 30.31 -4.28
C GLY A 17 13.46 28.80 -4.16
N VAL A 18 14.65 28.25 -4.44
CA VAL A 18 14.94 26.83 -4.24
C VAL A 18 14.86 26.46 -2.77
N GLU A 19 15.44 27.25 -1.87
CA GLU A 19 15.41 26.97 -0.43
C GLU A 19 13.99 27.01 0.13
N ARG A 20 13.16 27.97 -0.30
CA ARG A 20 11.73 28.01 0.06
C ARG A 20 10.97 26.79 -0.46
N GLU A 21 11.24 26.39 -1.70
CA GLU A 21 10.62 25.20 -2.30
C GLU A 21 11.04 23.92 -1.56
N VAL A 22 12.31 23.78 -1.22
CA VAL A 22 12.84 22.67 -0.43
C VAL A 22 12.19 22.63 0.95
N ALA A 23 12.06 23.78 1.62
CA ALA A 23 11.39 23.86 2.92
C ALA A 23 9.91 23.46 2.82
N ARG A 24 9.18 23.95 1.81
CA ARG A 24 7.78 23.57 1.59
C ARG A 24 7.65 22.08 1.28
N LEU A 25 8.48 21.54 0.39
CA LEU A 25 8.46 20.12 0.04
C LEU A 25 8.80 19.25 1.26
N ARG A 26 9.79 19.64 2.07
CA ARG A 26 10.11 18.96 3.33
C ARG A 26 8.93 19.00 4.30
N HIS A 27 8.17 20.09 4.38
CA HIS A 27 6.96 20.18 5.19
C HIS A 27 5.81 19.31 4.63
N ASP A 28 5.55 19.40 3.32
CA ASP A 28 4.57 18.59 2.60
C ASP A 28 4.90 17.09 2.67
N TRP A 29 6.19 16.75 2.79
CA TRP A 29 6.67 15.38 2.98
C TRP A 29 6.69 14.99 4.45
N ALA A 30 6.97 15.90 5.38
CA ALA A 30 6.89 15.63 6.81
C ALA A 30 5.47 15.22 7.23
N GLY A 31 4.41 15.80 6.65
CA GLY A 31 3.05 15.26 6.84
C GLY A 31 2.83 13.84 6.29
N ARG A 32 3.74 13.34 5.44
CA ARG A 32 3.74 11.98 4.84
C ARG A 32 4.78 11.03 5.46
N THR A 33 5.79 11.54 6.18
CA THR A 33 6.89 10.76 6.74
C THR A 33 7.10 10.93 8.25
N ALA A 34 6.57 12.00 8.86
CA ALA A 34 6.72 12.34 10.28
C ALA A 34 5.45 12.07 11.11
N GLY A 35 4.56 11.19 10.63
CA GLY A 35 3.64 10.46 11.47
C GLY A 35 4.12 9.02 11.57
N GLY A 36 4.53 8.58 12.76
CA GLY A 36 4.58 7.16 13.12
C GLY A 36 3.19 6.52 13.21
N ASP A 37 2.25 7.00 12.40
CA ASP A 37 0.90 6.51 12.31
C ASP A 37 0.84 5.56 11.13
N ALA A 38 0.44 4.33 11.45
CA ALA A 38 0.00 3.30 10.54
C ALA A 38 -0.41 3.87 9.16
N SER A 39 0.36 3.55 8.12
CA SER A 39 -0.14 3.69 6.73
C SER A 39 -1.56 3.12 6.67
N PRO A 40 -2.48 3.62 5.84
CA PRO A 40 -3.81 3.03 5.72
C PRO A 40 -3.79 1.51 5.52
N GLY A 41 -2.71 0.97 4.94
CA GLY A 41 -2.49 -0.47 4.85
C GLY A 41 -2.10 -1.16 6.17
N ASP A 42 -1.38 -0.48 7.05
CA ASP A 42 -0.99 -0.96 8.37
C ASP A 42 -2.21 -1.07 9.31
N ALA A 43 -3.16 -0.13 9.21
CA ALA A 43 -4.44 -0.23 9.90
C ALA A 43 -5.21 -1.49 9.50
N LEU A 44 -5.20 -1.89 8.22
CA LEU A 44 -5.84 -3.13 7.76
C LEU A 44 -5.16 -4.38 8.30
N VAL A 45 -3.83 -4.36 8.47
CA VAL A 45 -3.08 -5.48 9.06
C VAL A 45 -3.46 -5.64 10.53
N VAL A 46 -3.51 -4.54 11.29
CA VAL A 46 -3.96 -4.54 12.69
C VAL A 46 -5.44 -4.96 12.80
N GLU A 47 -6.30 -4.49 11.90
CA GLU A 47 -7.72 -4.87 11.87
C GLU A 47 -7.88 -6.39 11.61
N ALA A 48 -7.03 -6.98 10.77
CA ALA A 48 -7.10 -8.39 10.41
C ALA A 48 -6.44 -9.34 11.43
N LEU A 49 -5.28 -8.97 11.99
CA LEU A 49 -4.46 -9.84 12.86
C LEU A 49 -4.49 -9.45 14.35
N GLY A 50 -5.06 -8.29 14.68
CA GLY A 50 -4.85 -7.66 15.98
C GLY A 50 -3.49 -6.96 16.09
N ALA A 51 -3.32 -6.17 17.15
CA ALA A 51 -2.10 -5.39 17.37
C ALA A 51 -0.86 -6.28 17.63
N GLU A 52 -1.02 -7.35 18.40
CA GLU A 52 0.07 -8.29 18.72
C GLU A 52 0.53 -9.05 17.47
N GLY A 53 -0.39 -9.68 16.74
CA GLY A 53 -0.06 -10.40 15.50
C GLY A 53 0.55 -9.48 14.43
N ALA A 54 0.08 -8.23 14.34
CA ALA A 54 0.69 -7.25 13.44
C ALA A 54 2.12 -6.86 13.87
N ALA A 55 2.41 -6.78 15.17
CA ALA A 55 3.71 -6.39 15.70
C ALA A 55 4.79 -7.46 15.52
N GLU A 56 4.40 -8.73 15.40
CA GLU A 56 5.30 -9.85 15.14
C GLU A 56 5.72 -9.98 13.67
N LEU A 57 5.06 -9.27 12.76
CA LEU A 57 5.40 -9.32 11.34
C LEU A 57 6.67 -8.52 11.04
N ASP A 58 7.56 -9.15 10.27
CA ASP A 58 8.62 -8.45 9.59
C ASP A 58 8.06 -7.34 8.69
N ARG A 59 8.82 -6.25 8.57
CA ARG A 59 8.44 -5.10 7.73
C ARG A 59 8.16 -5.51 6.28
N PHE A 60 8.85 -6.52 5.77
CA PHE A 60 8.65 -7.05 4.42
C PHE A 60 7.25 -7.67 4.27
N ASP A 61 6.89 -8.60 5.15
CA ASP A 61 5.59 -9.27 5.13
C ASP A 61 4.45 -8.30 5.43
N ARG A 62 4.66 -7.36 6.35
CA ARG A 62 3.66 -6.34 6.71
C ARG A 62 3.25 -5.49 5.52
N VAL A 63 4.21 -5.01 4.71
CA VAL A 63 3.91 -4.19 3.52
C VAL A 63 3.16 -5.01 2.46
N GLN A 64 3.55 -6.27 2.26
CA GLN A 64 2.91 -7.14 1.28
C GLN A 64 1.48 -7.52 1.71
N LEU A 65 1.30 -7.91 2.97
CA LEU A 65 -0.01 -8.24 3.52
C LEU A 65 -0.96 -7.03 3.48
N ALA A 66 -0.47 -5.83 3.82
CA ALA A 66 -1.24 -4.60 3.74
C ALA A 66 -1.82 -4.34 2.33
N ASP A 67 -1.04 -4.56 1.27
CA ASP A 67 -1.53 -4.42 -0.10
C ASP A 67 -2.54 -5.50 -0.49
N VAL A 68 -2.26 -6.75 -0.10
CA VAL A 68 -3.18 -7.87 -0.32
C VAL A 68 -4.53 -7.62 0.36
N LEU A 69 -4.53 -7.19 1.63
CA LEU A 69 -5.74 -6.90 2.39
C LEU A 69 -6.53 -5.73 1.79
N ARG A 70 -5.84 -4.70 1.27
CA ARG A 70 -6.49 -3.59 0.56
C ARG A 70 -7.26 -4.08 -0.66
N VAL A 71 -6.66 -4.94 -1.48
CA VAL A 71 -7.34 -5.51 -2.64
C VAL A 71 -8.47 -6.43 -2.20
N CYS A 72 -8.28 -7.24 -1.16
CA CYS A 72 -9.33 -8.09 -0.61
C CYS A 72 -10.53 -7.27 -0.14
N LYS A 73 -10.32 -6.16 0.58
CA LYS A 73 -11.39 -5.27 1.06
C LYS A 73 -12.18 -4.60 -0.07
N ALA A 74 -11.53 -4.29 -1.19
CA ALA A 74 -12.18 -3.67 -2.35
C ALA A 74 -12.86 -4.67 -3.29
N SER A 75 -12.59 -5.97 -3.16
CA SER A 75 -13.03 -6.99 -4.12
C SER A 75 -14.31 -7.69 -3.69
N LYS A 76 -15.17 -8.06 -4.65
CA LYS A 76 -16.46 -8.72 -4.36
C LYS A 76 -16.35 -10.21 -4.05
N SER A 77 -15.19 -10.81 -4.33
CA SER A 77 -14.92 -12.22 -4.08
C SER A 77 -13.42 -12.49 -4.04
N LEU A 78 -13.02 -13.64 -3.47
CA LEU A 78 -11.64 -14.11 -3.46
C LEU A 78 -11.07 -14.26 -4.88
N SER A 79 -11.89 -14.74 -5.82
CA SER A 79 -11.49 -14.85 -7.22
C SER A 79 -11.16 -13.47 -7.79
N ASP A 80 -12.04 -12.49 -7.58
CA ASP A 80 -11.87 -11.11 -8.06
C ASP A 80 -10.59 -10.45 -7.50
N ALA A 81 -10.35 -10.58 -6.19
CA ALA A 81 -9.12 -10.13 -5.55
C ALA A 81 -7.87 -10.79 -6.15
N GLY A 82 -7.92 -12.11 -6.33
CA GLY A 82 -6.84 -12.88 -6.95
C GLY A 82 -6.54 -12.41 -8.37
N ARG A 83 -7.57 -12.08 -9.18
CA ARG A 83 -7.36 -11.59 -10.54
C ARG A 83 -6.63 -10.25 -10.56
N THR A 84 -6.95 -9.37 -9.62
CA THR A 84 -6.32 -8.06 -9.46
C THR A 84 -4.86 -8.21 -9.04
N LEU A 85 -4.59 -8.98 -7.98
CA LEU A 85 -3.23 -9.19 -7.45
C LEU A 85 -2.30 -9.91 -8.45
N PHE A 86 -2.83 -10.85 -9.23
CA PHE A 86 -2.05 -11.67 -10.14
C PHE A 86 -2.22 -11.30 -11.61
N ALA A 87 -2.70 -10.08 -11.91
CA ALA A 87 -3.06 -9.60 -13.25
C ALA A 87 -1.99 -9.84 -14.32
N VAL A 88 -0.70 -9.71 -13.99
CA VAL A 88 0.41 -10.00 -14.93
C VAL A 88 0.73 -11.48 -14.97
N SER A 89 0.96 -12.12 -13.81
CA SER A 89 1.42 -13.52 -13.74
C SER A 89 0.42 -14.53 -14.32
N ARG A 90 -0.89 -14.24 -14.23
CA ARG A 90 -1.96 -15.08 -14.79
C ARG A 90 -1.86 -15.23 -16.31
N THR A 91 -1.35 -14.23 -17.03
CA THR A 91 -1.25 -14.24 -18.49
C THR A 91 -0.23 -15.25 -19.01
N LYS A 92 0.70 -15.66 -18.15
CA LYS A 92 1.80 -16.57 -18.46
C LYS A 92 1.57 -17.99 -17.95
N ARG A 93 0.42 -18.29 -17.34
CA ARG A 93 0.11 -19.60 -16.74
C ARG A 93 -0.94 -20.35 -17.57
N SER A 94 -0.71 -21.65 -17.76
CA SER A 94 -1.64 -22.56 -18.43
C SER A 94 -2.92 -22.82 -17.62
N SER A 95 -2.83 -22.74 -16.28
CA SER A 95 -3.97 -22.83 -15.37
C SER A 95 -4.02 -21.60 -14.47
N VAL A 96 -5.18 -20.94 -14.44
CA VAL A 96 -5.42 -19.71 -13.68
C VAL A 96 -6.20 -20.06 -12.42
N ASN A 97 -5.49 -20.41 -11.35
CA ASN A 97 -6.07 -20.64 -10.03
C ASN A 97 -5.67 -19.56 -9.03
N ASP A 98 -6.02 -18.31 -9.37
CA ASP A 98 -5.65 -17.13 -8.59
C ASP A 98 -6.30 -17.11 -7.20
N ALA A 99 -7.53 -17.61 -7.09
CA ALA A 99 -8.24 -17.72 -5.81
C ALA A 99 -7.52 -18.67 -4.84
N ASP A 100 -7.04 -19.82 -5.33
CA ASP A 100 -6.28 -20.76 -4.49
C ASP A 100 -4.93 -20.20 -4.07
N ARG A 101 -4.22 -19.52 -4.97
CA ARG A 101 -2.97 -18.83 -4.64
C ARG A 101 -3.18 -17.79 -3.54
N LEU A 102 -4.23 -16.98 -3.65
CA LEU A 102 -4.56 -15.99 -2.65
C LEU A 102 -4.99 -16.64 -1.31
N ARG A 103 -5.77 -17.73 -1.36
CA ARG A 103 -6.14 -18.49 -0.16
C ARG A 103 -4.92 -19.01 0.58
N LYS A 104 -3.98 -19.63 -0.13
CA LYS A 104 -2.71 -20.13 0.42
C LYS A 104 -1.85 -19.01 0.98
N TYR A 105 -1.84 -17.85 0.34
CA TYR A 105 -1.14 -16.67 0.84
C TYR A 105 -1.71 -16.20 2.18
N LEU A 106 -3.04 -15.98 2.27
CA LEU A 106 -3.69 -15.54 3.51
C LEU A 106 -3.50 -16.54 4.66
N ALA A 107 -3.53 -17.85 4.35
CA ALA A 107 -3.34 -18.90 5.34
C ALA A 107 -1.95 -18.88 6.01
N ARG A 108 -0.93 -18.26 5.40
CA ARG A 108 0.40 -18.08 6.03
C ARG A 108 0.36 -17.13 7.23
N PHE A 109 -0.70 -16.33 7.34
CA PHE A 109 -0.95 -15.37 8.42
C PHE A 109 -2.14 -15.80 9.27
N ASP A 110 -2.56 -17.07 9.19
CA ASP A 110 -3.77 -17.60 9.84
C ASP A 110 -5.08 -16.87 9.44
N LEU A 111 -5.06 -16.18 8.31
CA LEU A 111 -6.23 -15.47 7.78
C LEU A 111 -7.02 -16.34 6.81
N ARG A 112 -8.35 -16.24 6.89
CA ARG A 112 -9.28 -16.81 5.91
C ARG A 112 -10.15 -15.69 5.35
N TRP A 113 -10.49 -15.78 4.06
CA TRP A 113 -11.34 -14.78 3.40
C TRP A 113 -12.65 -14.53 4.14
N GLN A 114 -13.29 -15.61 4.59
CA GLN A 114 -14.57 -15.59 5.31
C GLN A 114 -14.48 -15.07 6.74
N THR A 115 -13.26 -14.84 7.25
CA THR A 115 -13.04 -14.32 8.60
C THR A 115 -12.35 -12.97 8.58
N LEU A 116 -12.20 -12.35 7.40
CA LEU A 116 -11.75 -10.96 7.31
C LEU A 116 -12.88 -10.07 7.83
N PRO A 117 -12.58 -9.04 8.63
CA PRO A 117 -13.61 -8.31 9.39
C PRO A 117 -14.56 -7.44 8.54
N TRP A 118 -14.38 -7.41 7.21
CA TRP A 118 -15.15 -6.62 6.26
C TRP A 118 -15.84 -7.49 5.18
N HIS A 119 -15.87 -8.81 5.35
CA HIS A 119 -16.60 -9.78 4.50
C HIS A 119 -17.49 -10.67 5.35
#